data_AF-A0A430LUJ2-F1
#
_entry.id   AF-A0A430LUJ2-F1
#
_cell.length_a   1.000
_cell.length_b   1.000
_cell.length_c   1.000
_cell.angle_alpha   90.00
_cell.angle_beta   90.00
_cell.angle_gamma   90.00
#
_symmetry.space_group_name_H-M   'P 1'
#
loop_
_entity.id
_entity.type
_entity.pdbx_description
1 polymer ?
#
loop_
_entity_poly.entity_id
_entity_poly.type
_entity_poly.pdbx_seq_one_letter_code
_entity_poly.pdbx_strand_id
1 'polypeptide(L)'
;MQHQTSTLRILISFMRGVHQVVFSDQDAEDTQFWETLFFELTPKWKTASQYVLHYRFSWVLEYLQTGALPQEATKAQEIMRDALQESLLAKTKHPYSYDIQELLKSECDIPRLVSRLKHDLPSVNFLALCTIYGILIPQLWEQTVLQLKEMVDRVCQQAGTQYSVLYQQLCG
;
A
#
# COMPACT_ATOMS: atom_id res chain seq x y z
N MET A 1 -14.48 1.02 15.06
CA MET A 1 -13.37 0.32 14.35
C MET A 1 -12.17 1.25 14.33
N GLN A 2 -11.12 0.94 15.09
CA GLN A 2 -9.88 1.70 15.06
C GLN A 2 -9.21 1.40 13.71
N HIS A 3 -9.10 2.38 12.81
CA HIS A 3 -8.38 2.23 11.55
C HIS A 3 -6.91 1.96 11.89
N GLN A 4 -6.51 0.69 11.93
CA GLN A 4 -5.09 0.34 11.94
C GLN A 4 -4.46 0.97 10.70
N THR A 5 -3.29 1.58 10.86
CA THR A 5 -2.63 2.44 9.86
C THR A 5 -1.78 1.59 8.90
N SER A 6 -1.92 1.78 7.57
CA SER A 6 -1.19 1.00 6.56
C SER A 6 0.28 0.81 6.91
N THR A 7 0.77 -0.42 6.73
CA THR A 7 2.16 -0.82 6.97
C THR A 7 3.13 0.09 6.20
N LEU A 8 2.76 0.57 5.02
CA LEU A 8 3.55 1.56 4.27
C LEU A 8 3.55 2.94 4.95
N ARG A 9 2.42 3.41 5.47
CA ARG A 9 2.35 4.69 6.19
C ARG A 9 3.21 4.67 7.45
N ILE A 10 3.22 3.55 8.17
CA ILE A 10 4.09 3.32 9.32
C ILE A 10 5.57 3.34 8.88
N LEU A 11 5.91 2.62 7.81
CA LEU A 11 7.27 2.60 7.27
C LEU A 11 7.73 4.00 6.85
N ILE A 12 6.91 4.73 6.10
CA ILE A 12 7.15 6.12 5.69
C ILE A 12 7.40 7.01 6.91
N SER A 13 6.62 6.85 7.99
CA SER A 13 6.82 7.63 9.21
C SER A 13 8.20 7.37 9.83
N PHE A 14 8.65 6.11 9.90
CA PHE A 14 9.98 5.79 10.41
C PHE A 14 11.07 6.32 9.48
N MET A 15 10.97 6.03 8.18
CA MET A 15 11.95 6.46 7.20
C MET A 15 12.07 7.98 7.13
N ARG A 16 10.98 8.74 7.29
CA ARG A 16 11.06 10.21 7.41
C ARG A 16 11.80 10.68 8.65
N GLY A 17 11.54 10.06 9.80
CA GLY A 17 12.25 10.38 11.04
C GLY A 17 13.75 10.15 10.90
N VAL A 18 14.14 8.96 10.41
CA VAL A 18 15.55 8.62 10.16
C VAL A 18 16.15 9.56 9.10
N HIS A 19 15.43 9.84 8.01
CA HIS A 19 15.90 10.75 6.97
C HIS A 19 16.17 12.16 7.51
N GLN A 20 15.31 12.68 8.39
CA GLN A 20 15.50 13.99 9.01
C GLN A 20 16.71 14.02 9.94
N VAL A 21 16.98 12.94 10.67
CA VAL A 21 18.13 12.84 11.57
C VAL A 21 19.43 12.71 10.77
N VAL A 22 19.49 11.75 9.85
CA VAL A 22 20.71 11.41 9.12
C VAL A 22 21.09 12.50 8.12
N PHE A 23 20.18 12.90 7.23
CA PHE A 23 20.47 13.91 6.22
C PHE A 23 20.37 15.36 6.72
N SER A 24 20.32 15.57 8.05
CA SER A 24 20.61 16.89 8.64
C SER A 24 22.11 17.20 8.64
N ASP A 25 22.93 16.16 8.55
CA ASP A 25 24.37 16.25 8.33
C ASP A 25 24.66 16.31 6.81
N GLN A 26 25.53 17.24 6.40
CA GLN A 26 25.88 17.43 4.99
C GLN A 26 26.79 16.33 4.45
N ASP A 27 27.46 15.59 5.33
CA ASP A 27 28.37 14.49 4.98
C ASP A 27 27.70 13.11 5.12
N ALA A 28 26.38 13.07 5.30
CA ALA A 28 25.63 11.83 5.52
C ALA A 28 25.63 10.92 4.28
N GLU A 29 25.98 9.65 4.50
CA GLU A 29 25.92 8.62 3.47
C GLU A 29 24.63 7.80 3.55
N ASP A 30 24.17 7.28 2.40
CA ASP A 30 23.04 6.35 2.33
C ASP A 30 23.23 5.14 3.27
N THR A 31 24.47 4.67 3.44
CA THR A 31 24.80 3.58 4.36
C THR A 31 24.35 3.88 5.80
N GLN A 32 24.58 5.10 6.28
CA GLN A 32 24.20 5.53 7.64
C GLN A 32 22.67 5.59 7.81
N PHE A 33 21.94 5.98 6.75
CA PHE A 33 20.49 5.93 6.74
C PHE A 33 19.98 4.51 6.94
N TRP A 34 20.49 3.55 6.17
CA TRP A 34 20.03 2.15 6.23
C TRP A 34 20.44 1.46 7.53
N GLU A 35 21.61 1.78 8.09
CA GLU A 35 22.03 1.29 9.41
C GLU A 35 21.09 1.79 10.51
N THR A 36 20.84 3.10 10.53
CA THR A 36 19.94 3.71 11.53
C THR A 36 18.53 3.15 11.43
N LEU A 37 17.99 3.04 10.21
CA LEU A 37 16.68 2.46 9.97
C LEU A 37 16.62 0.98 10.42
N PHE A 38 17.69 0.21 10.21
CA PHE A 38 17.76 -1.16 10.68
C PHE A 38 17.68 -1.26 12.20
N PHE A 39 18.42 -0.42 12.93
CA PHE A 39 18.34 -0.39 14.40
C PHE A 39 16.96 0.01 14.91
N GLU A 40 16.29 0.98 14.28
CA GLU A 40 14.95 1.41 14.68
C GLU A 40 13.85 0.38 14.39
N LEU A 41 13.93 -0.30 13.24
CA LEU A 41 12.90 -1.25 12.81
C LEU A 41 13.08 -2.64 13.41
N THR A 42 14.31 -3.09 13.69
CA THR A 42 14.60 -4.45 14.17
C THR A 42 13.77 -4.87 15.39
N PRO A 43 13.63 -4.04 16.46
CA PRO A 43 12.81 -4.38 17.62
C PRO A 43 11.33 -4.61 17.28
N LYS A 44 10.81 -3.97 16.23
CA LYS A 44 9.38 -3.97 15.87
C LYS A 44 9.06 -4.99 14.78
N TRP A 45 9.92 -5.10 13.77
CA TRP A 45 9.65 -5.83 12.52
C TRP A 45 10.51 -7.10 12.38
N LYS A 46 11.41 -7.37 13.34
CA LYS A 46 12.31 -8.54 13.35
C LYS A 46 13.05 -8.71 12.02
N THR A 47 13.53 -7.60 11.46
CA THR A 47 14.15 -7.63 10.14
C THR A 47 15.44 -8.46 10.16
N ALA A 48 15.63 -9.30 9.13
CA ALA A 48 16.76 -10.22 9.07
C ALA A 48 18.12 -9.53 8.88
N SER A 49 18.19 -8.45 8.08
CA SER A 49 19.41 -7.68 7.87
C SER A 49 19.15 -6.31 7.23
N GLN A 50 20.14 -5.42 7.31
CA GLN A 50 20.15 -4.15 6.58
C GLN A 50 20.02 -4.33 5.07
N TYR A 51 20.71 -5.33 4.50
CA TYR A 51 20.62 -5.66 3.08
C TYR A 51 19.17 -5.95 2.66
N VAL A 52 18.42 -6.69 3.49
CA VAL A 52 17.00 -6.98 3.22
C VAL A 52 16.14 -5.72 3.29
N LEU A 53 16.41 -4.79 4.22
CA LEU A 53 15.70 -3.50 4.25
C LEU A 53 15.97 -2.68 3.00
N HIS A 54 17.23 -2.53 2.63
CA HIS A 54 17.63 -1.82 1.43
C HIS A 54 16.94 -2.42 0.21
N TYR A 55 17.13 -3.71 -0.04
CA TYR A 55 16.53 -4.41 -1.18
C TYR A 55 15.00 -4.23 -1.27
N ARG A 56 14.29 -4.25 -0.13
CA ARG A 56 12.83 -4.16 -0.10
C ARG A 56 12.30 -2.74 -0.23
N PHE A 57 13.02 -1.75 0.31
CA PHE A 57 12.45 -0.44 0.60
C PHE A 57 13.24 0.73 -0.01
N SER A 58 14.27 0.52 -0.83
CA SER A 58 14.94 1.61 -1.56
C SER A 58 13.96 2.47 -2.35
N TRP A 59 12.95 1.87 -2.98
CA TRP A 59 11.91 2.62 -3.71
C TRP A 59 11.07 3.54 -2.80
N VAL A 60 10.95 3.21 -1.50
CA VAL A 60 10.25 4.05 -0.53
C VAL A 60 11.10 5.27 -0.16
N LEU A 61 12.43 5.10 -0.09
CA LEU A 61 13.35 6.23 0.08
C LEU A 61 13.27 7.18 -1.12
N GLU A 62 13.29 6.64 -2.35
CA GLU A 62 13.10 7.43 -3.56
C GLU A 62 11.76 8.18 -3.55
N TYR A 63 10.68 7.52 -3.12
CA TYR A 63 9.37 8.15 -2.96
C TYR A 63 9.41 9.31 -1.96
N LEU A 64 10.14 9.19 -0.85
CA LEU A 64 10.28 10.25 0.14
C LEU A 64 11.06 11.46 -0.38
N GLN A 65 12.11 11.21 -1.16
CA GLN A 65 12.99 12.25 -1.69
C GLN A 65 12.33 13.02 -2.85
N THR A 66 11.61 12.31 -3.73
CA THR A 66 11.01 12.90 -4.94
C THR A 66 9.56 13.34 -4.75
N GLY A 67 8.87 12.79 -3.74
CA GLY A 67 7.43 12.95 -3.53
C GLY A 67 6.56 12.16 -4.51
N ALA A 68 7.15 11.38 -5.41
CA ALA A 68 6.44 10.62 -6.45
C ALA A 68 6.75 9.13 -6.36
N LEU A 69 5.72 8.29 -6.56
CA LEU A 69 5.91 6.85 -6.53
C LEU A 69 6.76 6.44 -7.76
N PRO A 70 7.86 5.67 -7.59
CA PRO A 70 8.69 5.25 -8.71
C PRO A 70 7.88 4.48 -9.76
N GLN A 71 8.31 4.52 -11.02
CA GLN A 71 7.55 3.93 -12.12
C GLN A 71 7.31 2.42 -11.91
N GLU A 72 8.32 1.69 -11.43
CA GLU A 72 8.18 0.27 -11.14
C GLU A 72 7.16 -0.01 -10.04
N ALA A 73 7.22 0.74 -8.94
CA ALA A 73 6.27 0.62 -7.83
C ALA A 73 4.84 0.99 -8.28
N THR A 74 4.69 1.99 -9.14
CA THR A 74 3.40 2.39 -9.74
C THR A 74 2.80 1.25 -10.56
N LYS A 75 3.58 0.66 -11.48
CA LYS A 75 3.12 -0.48 -12.27
C LYS A 75 2.82 -1.70 -11.41
N ALA A 76 3.65 -1.99 -10.41
CA ALA A 76 3.42 -3.09 -9.48
C ALA A 76 2.10 -2.90 -8.73
N GLN A 77 1.81 -1.67 -8.30
CA GLN A 77 0.54 -1.31 -7.67
C GLN A 77 -0.65 -1.55 -8.60
N GLU A 78 -0.56 -1.14 -9.87
CA GLU A 78 -1.61 -1.35 -10.87
C GLU A 78 -1.87 -2.83 -11.12
N ILE A 79 -0.81 -3.61 -11.30
CA ILE A 79 -0.91 -5.06 -11.50
C ILE A 79 -1.59 -5.73 -10.30
N MET A 80 -1.20 -5.39 -9.08
CA MET A 80 -1.82 -5.93 -7.86
C MET A 80 -3.27 -5.46 -7.70
N ARG A 81 -3.57 -4.20 -8.01
CA ARG A 81 -4.93 -3.65 -7.94
C ARG A 81 -5.86 -4.43 -8.87
N ASP A 82 -5.47 -4.65 -10.11
CA ASP A 82 -6.27 -5.35 -11.09
C ASP A 82 -6.42 -6.84 -10.73
N ALA A 83 -5.37 -7.46 -10.18
CA ALA A 83 -5.41 -8.86 -9.75
C ALA A 83 -6.28 -9.08 -8.50
N LEU A 84 -6.42 -8.06 -7.65
CA LEU A 84 -7.13 -8.14 -6.37
C LEU A 84 -8.47 -7.40 -6.36
N GLN A 85 -8.90 -6.79 -7.47
CA GLN A 85 -10.02 -5.87 -7.52
C GLN A 85 -11.30 -6.44 -6.89
N GLU A 86 -11.68 -7.66 -7.27
CA GLU A 86 -12.89 -8.32 -6.75
C GLU A 86 -12.71 -8.81 -5.30
N SER A 87 -11.52 -9.31 -4.96
CA SER A 87 -11.21 -9.80 -3.62
C SER A 87 -11.21 -8.68 -2.58
N LEU A 88 -10.57 -7.54 -2.87
CA LEU A 88 -10.49 -6.41 -1.92
C LEU A 88 -11.86 -5.88 -1.53
N LEU A 89 -12.82 -5.89 -2.46
CA LEU A 89 -14.20 -5.47 -2.21
C LEU A 89 -14.95 -6.45 -1.30
N ALA A 90 -14.62 -7.74 -1.34
CA ALA A 90 -15.27 -8.77 -0.52
C ALA A 90 -14.71 -8.86 0.91
N LYS A 91 -13.53 -8.30 1.19
CA LYS A 91 -12.85 -8.46 2.49
C LYS A 91 -13.32 -7.42 3.50
N THR A 92 -13.96 -7.90 4.57
CA THR A 92 -14.34 -7.08 5.74
C THR A 92 -13.20 -6.89 6.74
N LYS A 93 -12.10 -7.65 6.61
CA LYS A 93 -10.91 -7.57 7.46
C LYS A 93 -9.73 -7.04 6.66
N HIS A 94 -9.00 -6.10 7.26
CA HIS A 94 -7.81 -5.48 6.66
C HIS A 94 -6.66 -6.50 6.55
N PRO A 95 -5.90 -6.53 5.44
CA PRO A 95 -4.87 -7.55 5.20
C PRO A 95 -3.53 -7.43 5.99
N TYR A 96 -3.49 -6.79 7.17
CA TYR A 96 -2.25 -6.54 7.92
C TYR A 96 -1.37 -7.77 8.23
N SER A 97 -1.97 -8.93 8.45
CA SER A 97 -1.27 -10.11 8.96
C SER A 97 -1.13 -11.24 7.94
N TYR A 98 -1.52 -11.02 6.69
CA TYR A 98 -1.45 -12.07 5.68
C TYR A 98 -0.06 -12.14 5.09
N ASP A 99 0.43 -13.37 4.96
CA ASP A 99 1.51 -13.66 4.04
C ASP A 99 1.03 -13.22 2.64
N ILE A 100 1.69 -12.20 2.09
CA ILE A 100 1.32 -11.62 0.80
C ILE A 100 1.35 -12.69 -0.31
N GLN A 101 2.27 -13.64 -0.20
CA GLN A 101 2.38 -14.68 -1.19
C GLN A 101 1.17 -15.61 -1.14
N GLU A 102 0.75 -16.02 0.05
CA GLU A 102 -0.46 -16.84 0.24
C GLU A 102 -1.72 -16.08 -0.15
N LEU A 103 -1.82 -14.80 0.20
CA LEU A 103 -2.94 -13.95 -0.20
C LEU A 103 -3.07 -13.89 -1.73
N LEU A 104 -1.99 -13.60 -2.46
CA LEU A 104 -2.04 -13.55 -3.91
C LEU A 104 -2.34 -14.91 -4.52
N LYS A 105 -1.82 -16.02 -3.96
CA LYS A 105 -2.14 -17.37 -4.42
C LYS A 105 -3.60 -17.74 -4.21
N SER A 106 -4.23 -17.29 -3.12
CA SER A 106 -5.62 -17.63 -2.81
C SER A 106 -6.63 -16.75 -3.53
N GLU A 107 -6.27 -15.49 -3.82
CA GLU A 107 -7.21 -14.48 -4.30
C GLU A 107 -7.02 -14.09 -5.77
N CYS A 108 -5.91 -14.46 -6.40
CA CYS A 108 -5.61 -14.08 -7.78
C CYS A 108 -5.46 -15.29 -8.71
N ASP A 109 -5.79 -15.08 -9.99
CA ASP A 109 -5.33 -15.94 -11.08
C ASP A 109 -3.81 -15.76 -11.25
N ILE A 110 -3.02 -16.64 -10.61
CA ILE A 110 -1.56 -16.59 -10.63
C ILE A 110 -0.98 -16.66 -12.04
N PRO A 111 -1.41 -17.57 -12.93
CA PRO A 111 -0.97 -17.56 -14.34
C PRO A 111 -1.17 -16.20 -15.02
N ARG A 112 -2.34 -15.58 -14.86
CA ARG A 112 -2.63 -14.26 -15.44
C ARG A 112 -1.75 -13.17 -14.83
N LEU A 113 -1.60 -13.16 -13.51
CA LEU A 113 -0.74 -12.22 -12.79
C LEU A 113 0.72 -12.32 -13.25
N VAL A 114 1.26 -13.54 -13.36
CA VAL A 114 2.63 -13.78 -13.82
C VAL A 114 2.83 -13.39 -15.28
N SER A 115 1.84 -13.64 -16.15
CA SER A 115 1.86 -13.19 -17.54
C SER A 115 1.97 -11.67 -17.63
N ARG A 116 1.18 -10.96 -16.83
CA ARG A 116 1.19 -9.50 -16.80
C ARG A 116 2.50 -8.93 -16.22
N LEU A 117 3.04 -9.54 -15.17
CA LEU A 117 4.37 -9.17 -14.66
C LEU A 117 5.44 -9.28 -15.75
N LYS A 118 5.48 -10.37 -16.49
CA LYS A 118 6.46 -10.55 -17.59
C LYS A 118 6.34 -9.49 -18.67
N HIS A 119 5.13 -9.00 -18.94
CA HIS A 119 4.88 -7.98 -19.96
C HIS A 119 5.19 -6.56 -19.45
N ASP A 120 4.66 -6.19 -18.29
CA ASP A 120 4.67 -4.80 -17.80
C ASP A 120 5.92 -4.46 -16.95
N LEU A 121 6.48 -5.47 -16.28
CA LEU A 121 7.62 -5.40 -15.35
C LEU A 121 8.55 -6.63 -15.48
N PRO A 122 9.26 -6.80 -16.61
CA PRO A 122 10.04 -8.02 -16.90
C PRO A 122 11.18 -8.28 -15.89
N SER A 123 11.65 -7.27 -15.17
CA SER A 123 12.65 -7.37 -14.09
C SER A 123 12.08 -7.94 -12.78
N VAL A 124 10.76 -7.98 -12.62
CA VAL A 124 10.08 -8.32 -11.37
C VAL A 124 9.36 -9.66 -11.52
N ASN A 125 9.88 -10.69 -10.87
CA ASN A 125 9.17 -11.97 -10.74
C ASN A 125 8.13 -11.93 -9.61
N PHE A 126 7.30 -12.96 -9.51
CA PHE A 126 6.24 -13.05 -8.50
C PHE A 126 6.76 -12.92 -7.05
N LEU A 127 7.92 -13.52 -6.74
CA LEU A 127 8.51 -13.44 -5.41
C LEU A 127 8.98 -12.02 -5.10
N ALA A 128 9.62 -11.36 -6.06
CA ALA A 128 10.05 -9.97 -5.96
C ALA A 128 8.84 -9.04 -5.79
N LEU A 129 7.74 -9.27 -6.53
CA LEU A 129 6.48 -8.54 -6.34
C LEU A 129 5.99 -8.66 -4.89
N CYS A 130 5.89 -9.88 -4.35
CA CYS A 130 5.44 -10.10 -2.98
C CYS A 130 6.37 -9.43 -1.95
N THR A 131 7.69 -9.53 -2.17
CA THR A 131 8.70 -9.14 -1.19
C THR A 131 8.93 -7.63 -1.14
N ILE A 132 9.04 -6.99 -2.30
CA ILE A 132 9.38 -5.57 -2.46
C ILE A 132 8.10 -4.71 -2.43
N TYR A 133 7.08 -5.12 -3.19
CA TYR A 133 5.89 -4.31 -3.45
C TYR A 133 4.66 -4.75 -2.67
N GLY A 134 4.67 -5.93 -2.05
CA GLY A 134 3.53 -6.46 -1.29
C GLY A 134 3.00 -5.55 -0.18
N ILE A 135 3.84 -4.66 0.35
CA ILE A 135 3.46 -3.63 1.34
C ILE A 135 2.39 -2.64 0.80
N LEU A 136 2.21 -2.55 -0.53
CA LEU A 136 1.19 -1.72 -1.18
C LEU A 136 -0.23 -2.30 -1.06
N ILE A 137 -0.39 -3.60 -0.82
CA ILE A 137 -1.71 -4.26 -0.73
C ILE A 137 -2.56 -3.68 0.42
N PRO A 138 -2.04 -3.55 1.65
CA PRO A 138 -2.65 -2.77 2.73
C PRO A 138 -3.20 -1.41 2.29
N GLN A 139 -2.45 -0.66 1.50
CA GLN A 139 -2.85 0.66 1.02
C GLN A 139 -3.95 0.56 -0.03
N LEU A 140 -3.86 -0.39 -0.95
CA LEU A 140 -4.90 -0.66 -1.95
C LEU A 140 -6.23 -0.99 -1.27
N TRP A 141 -6.21 -1.83 -0.24
CA TRP A 141 -7.42 -2.15 0.55
C TRP A 141 -8.03 -0.90 1.18
N GLU A 142 -7.21 -0.06 1.84
CA GLU A 142 -7.69 1.19 2.45
C GLU A 142 -8.32 2.14 1.41
N GLN A 143 -7.69 2.29 0.24
CA GLN A 143 -8.21 3.11 -0.85
C GLN A 143 -9.55 2.59 -1.34
N THR A 144 -9.69 1.28 -1.54
CA THR A 144 -10.94 0.65 -1.96
C THR A 144 -12.06 0.86 -0.93
N VAL A 145 -11.77 0.71 0.37
CA VAL A 145 -12.76 0.93 1.43
C VAL A 145 -13.20 2.39 1.50
N LEU A 146 -12.28 3.34 1.33
CA LEU A 146 -12.62 4.77 1.29
C LEU A 146 -13.51 5.10 0.09
N GLN A 147 -13.18 4.60 -1.09
CA GLN A 147 -14.00 4.78 -2.30
C GLN A 147 -15.41 4.20 -2.14
N LEU A 148 -15.53 3.00 -1.55
CA LEU A 148 -16.82 2.39 -1.24
C LEU A 148 -17.62 3.25 -0.26
N LYS A 149 -16.99 3.75 0.80
CA LYS A 149 -17.64 4.63 1.78
C LYS A 149 -18.17 5.89 1.10
N GLU A 150 -17.36 6.56 0.28
CA GLU A 150 -17.78 7.74 -0.47
C GLU A 150 -18.93 7.46 -1.44
N MET A 151 -18.92 6.29 -2.09
CA MET A 151 -20.04 5.87 -2.94
C MET A 151 -21.33 5.69 -2.14
N VAL A 152 -21.27 4.99 -1.00
CA VAL A 152 -22.42 4.78 -0.12
C VAL A 152 -22.94 6.10 0.43
N ASP A 153 -22.06 6.99 0.91
CA ASP A 153 -22.43 8.31 1.42
C ASP A 153 -23.15 9.13 0.35
N ARG A 154 -22.68 9.11 -0.91
CA ARG A 154 -23.35 9.77 -2.04
C ARG A 154 -24.74 9.19 -2.30
N VAL A 155 -24.89 7.87 -2.30
CA VAL A 155 -26.20 7.22 -2.52
C VAL A 155 -27.16 7.55 -1.39
N CYS A 156 -26.71 7.53 -0.13
CA CYS A 156 -27.52 7.90 1.02
C CYS A 156 -27.97 9.36 0.99
N GLN A 157 -27.08 10.28 0.59
CA GLN A 157 -27.42 11.69 0.41
C GLN A 157 -28.45 11.91 -0.71
N GLN A 158 -28.28 11.23 -1.86
CA GLN A 158 -29.23 11.30 -2.98
C GLN A 158 -30.61 10.76 -2.58
N ALA A 159 -30.66 9.62 -1.88
CA ALA A 159 -31.89 9.04 -1.37
C ALA A 159 -32.58 9.99 -0.37
N GLY A 160 -31.85 10.51 0.62
CA GLY A 160 -32.41 11.46 1.59
C GLY A 160 -32.97 12.74 0.93
N THR A 161 -32.29 13.23 -0.11
CA THR A 161 -32.75 14.38 -0.90
C THR A 161 -34.02 14.04 -1.69
N GLN A 162 -34.09 12.86 -2.33
CA GLN A 162 -35.29 12.41 -3.04
C GLN A 162 -36.50 12.23 -2.11
N TYR A 163 -36.30 11.65 -0.92
CA TYR A 163 -37.37 11.51 0.07
C TYR A 163 -37.85 12.88 0.59
N SER A 164 -36.94 13.83 0.80
CA SER A 164 -37.31 15.20 1.18
C SER A 164 -38.15 15.91 0.11
N VAL A 165 -37.79 15.74 -1.17
CA VAL A 165 -38.52 16.34 -2.30
C VAL A 165 -39.92 15.71 -2.44
N LEU A 166 -40.02 14.38 -2.34
CA LEU A 166 -41.29 13.67 -2.36
C LEU A 166 -42.19 14.07 -1.19
N TYR A 167 -41.65 14.23 0.01
CA TYR A 167 -42.40 14.68 1.18
C TYR A 167 -42.94 16.10 1.02
N GLN A 168 -42.15 17.02 0.48
CA GLN A 168 -42.62 18.38 0.15
C GLN A 168 -43.71 18.41 -0.93
N GLN A 169 -43.67 17.49 -1.90
CA GLN A 169 -44.71 17.39 -2.93
C GLN A 169 -46.01 16.74 -2.46
N LEU A 170 -45.95 15.91 -1.42
CA LEU A 170 -47.11 15.19 -0.88
C LEU A 170 -47.76 15.90 0.33
N CYS A 171 -47.03 16.79 1.01
CA CYS A 171 -47.48 17.46 2.23
C CYS A 171 -47.49 19.00 2.15
N GLY A 172 -47.15 19.59 1.01
CA GLY A 172 -47.28 21.02 0.70
C GLY A 172 -48.36 21.27 -0.34
#